data_AF-A0A7R9R1X3-F1
#
_entry.id   AF-A0A7R9R1X3-F1
#
_cell.length_a   1.000
_cell.length_b   1.000
_cell.length_c   1.000
_cell.angle_alpha   90.00
_cell.angle_beta   90.00
_cell.angle_gamma   90.00
#
_symmetry.space_group_name_H-M   'P 1'
#
loop_
_entity.id
_entity.type
_entity.pdbx_description
1 polymer ?
#
loop_
_entity_poly.entity_id
_entity_poly.type
_entity_poly.pdbx_seq_one_letter_code
_entity_poly.pdbx_strand_id
1 'polypeptide(L)'
;SLPVDALREGDVYEASLVNADSTRCLPCLVTGYPVIKHKALEFKPGKYAVNKDDWNKLLMLTKVTASDDLKDVLHFVGKLYGNATTARFSFQ
;
A
#
# COMPACT_ATOMS: atom_id res chain seq x y z
N SER A 1 14.83 21.89 -0.97
CA SER A 1 15.27 20.49 -0.78
C SER A 1 14.12 19.56 -1.11
N LEU A 2 14.41 18.31 -1.48
CA LEU A 2 13.36 17.29 -1.63
C LEU A 2 12.78 16.92 -0.25
N PRO A 3 11.51 16.50 -0.16
CA PRO A 3 10.89 16.07 1.10
C PRO A 3 11.55 14.81 1.66
N VAL A 4 11.75 14.81 2.98
CA VAL A 4 12.39 13.72 3.73
C VAL A 4 11.34 12.98 4.55
N ASP A 5 11.47 11.66 4.66
CA ASP A 5 10.61 10.85 5.53
C ASP A 5 11.03 10.96 7.00
N ALA A 6 10.25 11.66 7.81
CA ALA A 6 10.52 11.83 9.23
C ALA A 6 10.42 10.51 10.05
N LEU A 7 9.84 9.45 9.47
CA LEU A 7 9.69 8.15 10.12
C LEU A 7 10.86 7.21 9.82
N ARG A 8 11.81 7.63 8.97
CA ARG A 8 12.99 6.83 8.59
C ARG A 8 14.26 7.56 8.97
N GLU A 9 15.23 6.80 9.47
CA GLU A 9 16.53 7.34 9.86
C GLU A 9 17.36 7.74 8.63
N GLY A 10 18.16 8.80 8.78
CA GLY A 10 19.22 9.18 7.84
C GLY A 10 18.79 10.04 6.65
N ASP A 11 17.88 11.00 6.86
CA ASP A 11 17.46 12.01 5.88
C ASP A 11 17.11 11.44 4.49
N VAL A 12 16.32 10.37 4.49
CA VAL A 12 15.96 9.64 3.28
C VAL A 12 14.81 10.34 2.56
N TYR A 13 14.96 10.55 1.25
CA TYR A 13 13.88 11.04 0.38
C TYR A 13 12.61 10.19 0.54
N GLU A 14 11.46 10.85 0.71
CA GLU A 14 10.20 10.20 1.12
C GLU A 14 9.78 8.99 0.26
N ALA A 15 10.02 9.05 -1.06
CA ALA A 15 9.65 7.98 -1.98
C ALA A 15 10.79 6.96 -2.23
N SER A 16 11.97 7.14 -1.62
CA SER A 16 13.08 6.18 -1.77
C SER A 16 12.73 4.84 -1.14
N LEU A 17 12.80 3.76 -1.92
CA LEU A 17 12.66 2.39 -1.42
C LEU A 17 13.94 1.84 -0.75
N VAL A 18 14.99 2.65 -0.68
CA VAL A 18 16.27 2.30 -0.04
C VAL A 18 16.46 3.22 1.16
N ASN A 19 16.70 2.62 2.33
CA ASN A 19 16.97 3.32 3.57
C ASN A 19 18.45 3.74 3.65
N ALA A 20 18.79 4.60 4.62
CA ALA A 20 20.17 5.06 4.81
C ALA A 20 21.17 3.93 5.09
N ASP A 21 20.71 2.84 5.73
CA ASP A 21 21.50 1.62 6.00
C ASP A 21 21.56 0.66 4.80
N SER A 22 21.13 1.09 3.62
CA SER A 22 21.01 0.28 2.38
C SER A 22 20.01 -0.87 2.43
N THR A 23 19.19 -1.00 3.48
CA THR A 23 18.07 -1.93 3.49
C THR A 23 16.96 -1.48 2.54
N ARG A 24 16.21 -2.44 1.99
CA ARG A 24 15.14 -2.19 1.02
C ARG A 24 13.76 -2.32 1.65
N CYS A 25 12.90 -1.35 1.38
CA CYS A 25 11.48 -1.40 1.68
C CYS A 25 10.70 -2.06 0.53
N LEU A 26 9.57 -2.70 0.86
CA LEU A 26 8.59 -3.03 -0.17
C LEU A 26 7.87 -1.74 -0.62
N PRO A 27 7.56 -1.59 -1.92
CA PRO A 27 6.68 -0.53 -2.38
C PRO A 27 5.23 -0.84 -1.97
N CYS A 28 4.52 0.17 -1.47
CA CYS A 28 3.10 0.10 -1.19
C CYS A 28 2.35 -0.09 -2.51
N LEU A 29 1.54 -1.15 -2.65
CA LEU A 29 0.81 -1.41 -3.90
C LEU A 29 -0.12 -0.27 -4.33
N VAL A 30 -0.57 0.57 -3.39
CA VAL A 30 -1.48 1.69 -3.69
C VAL A 30 -0.74 2.93 -4.18
N THR A 31 0.38 3.27 -3.55
CA THR A 31 1.05 4.58 -3.74
C THR A 31 2.43 4.48 -4.38
N GLY A 32 3.07 3.30 -4.35
CA GLY A 32 4.47 3.10 -4.72
C GLY A 32 5.48 3.55 -3.66
N TYR A 33 5.04 4.27 -2.62
CA TYR A 33 5.89 4.73 -1.53
C TYR A 33 6.33 3.57 -0.61
N PRO A 34 7.41 3.73 0.18
CA PRO A 34 7.86 2.69 1.11
C PRO A 34 6.76 2.22 2.07
N VAL A 35 6.64 0.91 2.25
CA VAL A 35 5.83 0.34 3.32
C VAL A 35 6.59 0.44 4.63
N ILE A 36 5.96 1.04 5.64
CA ILE A 36 6.53 1.19 6.97
C ILE A 36 6.13 -0.04 7.81
N LYS A 37 7.11 -0.81 8.28
CA LYS A 37 6.91 -2.15 8.90
C LYS A 37 5.78 -2.20 9.94
N HIS A 38 5.67 -1.19 10.81
CA HIS A 38 4.66 -1.18 11.89
C HIS A 38 3.24 -0.82 11.42
N LYS A 39 3.06 -0.38 10.16
CA LYS A 39 1.76 -0.08 9.52
C LYS A 39 1.50 -0.95 8.28
N ALA A 40 2.27 -2.00 8.09
CA ALA A 40 2.17 -2.86 6.92
C ALA A 40 0.95 -3.80 7.01
N LEU A 41 0.20 -3.88 5.92
CA LEU A 41 -0.64 -5.04 5.63
C LEU A 41 0.05 -5.83 4.52
N GLU A 42 0.53 -7.02 4.85
CA GLU A 42 1.17 -7.91 3.87
C GLU A 42 0.14 -8.88 3.29
N PHE A 43 0.00 -8.83 1.97
CA PHE A 43 -0.84 -9.76 1.22
C PHE A 43 -0.08 -11.04 0.86
N LYS A 44 1.22 -10.89 0.59
CA LYS A 44 2.16 -12.00 0.43
C LYS A 44 3.47 -11.63 1.13
N PRO A 45 3.91 -12.42 2.13
CA PRO A 45 5.10 -12.13 2.92
C PRO A 45 6.30 -11.76 2.06
N GLY A 46 6.89 -10.59 2.30
CA GLY A 46 8.09 -10.13 1.61
C GLY A 46 7.94 -9.85 0.11
N LYS A 47 6.71 -9.85 -0.43
CA LYS A 47 6.46 -9.63 -1.86
C LYS A 47 5.45 -8.51 -2.13
N TYR A 48 4.31 -8.54 -1.45
CA TYR A 48 3.19 -7.63 -1.72
C TYR A 48 2.66 -7.07 -0.41
N ALA A 49 2.74 -5.75 -0.25
CA ALA A 49 2.33 -5.06 0.96
C ALA A 49 1.76 -3.67 0.67
N VAL A 50 1.01 -3.14 1.61
CA VAL A 50 0.48 -1.77 1.59
C VAL A 50 0.64 -1.12 2.97
N ASN A 51 0.74 0.21 2.98
CA ASN A 51 0.50 0.96 4.21
C ASN A 51 -1.00 0.90 4.53
N LYS A 52 -1.34 0.50 5.76
CA LYS A 52 -2.73 0.30 6.20
C LYS A 52 -3.60 1.54 6.01
N ASP A 53 -3.05 2.72 6.26
CA ASP A 53 -3.78 3.99 6.12
C ASP A 53 -4.14 4.28 4.65
N ASP A 54 -3.22 4.01 3.72
CA ASP A 54 -3.45 4.19 2.28
C ASP A 54 -4.47 3.18 1.76
N TRP A 55 -4.40 1.94 2.24
CA TRP A 55 -5.39 0.91 1.94
C TRP A 55 -6.79 1.33 2.41
N ASN A 56 -6.92 1.81 3.65
CA ASN A 56 -8.19 2.27 4.18
C ASN A 56 -8.76 3.46 3.41
N LYS A 57 -7.90 4.40 2.96
CA LYS A 57 -8.33 5.51 2.10
C LYS A 57 -8.84 5.01 0.75
N LEU A 58 -8.16 4.07 0.10
CA LEU A 58 -8.61 3.47 -1.16
C LEU A 58 -9.99 2.80 -0.99
N LEU A 59 -10.17 2.03 0.10
CA LEU A 59 -11.45 1.40 0.42
C LEU A 59 -12.56 2.44 0.63
N MET A 60 -12.27 3.52 1.36
CA MET A 60 -13.23 4.60 1.60
C MET A 60 -13.60 5.32 0.30
N LEU A 61 -12.62 5.69 -0.52
CA LEU A 61 -12.83 6.35 -1.81
C LEU A 61 -13.69 5.48 -2.74
N THR A 62 -13.42 4.18 -2.79
CA THR A 62 -14.22 3.24 -3.59
C THR A 62 -15.68 3.22 -3.14
N LYS A 63 -15.92 3.23 -1.82
CA LYS A 63 -17.28 3.25 -1.25
C LYS A 63 -18.01 4.57 -1.53
N VAL A 64 -17.35 5.70 -1.29
CA VAL A 64 -17.98 7.04 -1.40
C VAL A 64 -18.28 7.40 -2.85
N THR A 65 -17.37 7.07 -3.76
CA THR A 65 -17.52 7.41 -5.19
C THR A 65 -18.34 6.40 -5.96
N ALA A 66 -18.55 5.20 -5.41
CA ALA A 66 -19.10 4.04 -6.11
C ALA A 66 -18.39 3.73 -7.45
N SER A 67 -17.14 4.17 -7.63
CA SER A 67 -16.36 4.04 -8.86
C SER A 67 -16.10 2.58 -9.23
N ASP A 68 -16.47 2.20 -10.45
CA ASP A 68 -16.19 0.86 -10.98
C ASP A 68 -14.71 0.63 -11.28
N ASP A 69 -13.98 1.68 -11.68
CA ASP A 69 -12.52 1.61 -11.89
C ASP A 69 -11.80 1.25 -10.57
N LEU A 70 -12.20 1.88 -9.46
CA LEU A 70 -11.61 1.56 -8.15
C LEU A 70 -12.00 0.17 -7.66
N LYS A 71 -13.22 -0.29 -7.95
CA LYS A 71 -13.63 -1.68 -7.66
C LYS A 71 -12.78 -2.68 -8.46
N ASP A 72 -12.50 -2.39 -9.73
CA ASP A 72 -11.65 -3.26 -10.55
C ASP A 72 -10.20 -3.29 -10.04
N VAL A 73 -9.64 -2.14 -9.62
CA VAL A 73 -8.33 -2.09 -8.95
C VAL A 73 -8.31 -2.97 -7.70
N LEU A 74 -9.32 -2.86 -6.82
CA LEU A 74 -9.40 -3.71 -5.62
C LEU A 74 -9.50 -5.20 -5.95
N HIS A 75 -10.25 -5.53 -7.00
CA HIS A 75 -10.40 -6.90 -7.47
C HIS A 75 -9.10 -7.45 -8.08
N PHE A 76 -8.40 -6.65 -8.88
CA PHE A 76 -7.07 -6.97 -9.41
C PHE A 76 -6.07 -7.24 -8.29
N VAL A 77 -6.03 -6.35 -7.28
CA VAL A 77 -5.17 -6.51 -6.11
C VAL A 77 -5.50 -7.84 -5.42
N GLY A 78 -6.79 -8.14 -5.16
CA GLY A 78 -7.23 -9.42 -4.59
C GLY A 78 -6.80 -10.67 -5.37
N LYS A 79 -6.82 -10.60 -6.71
CA LYS A 79 -6.33 -11.68 -7.58
C LYS A 79 -4.81 -11.86 -7.49
N LEU A 80 -4.06 -10.76 -7.35
CA LEU A 80 -2.59 -10.76 -7.39
C LEU A 80 -1.93 -11.65 -6.32
N TYR A 81 -2.56 -11.80 -5.16
CA TYR A 81 -2.05 -12.61 -4.04
C TYR A 81 -2.88 -13.85 -3.75
N GLY A 82 -3.78 -14.24 -4.66
CA GLY A 82 -4.46 -15.53 -4.62
C GLY A 82 -5.58 -15.66 -3.57
N ASN A 83 -6.01 -14.55 -2.97
CA ASN A 83 -7.11 -14.57 -2.01
C ASN A 83 -8.28 -13.71 -2.50
N ALA A 84 -9.10 -14.29 -3.39
CA ALA A 84 -10.31 -13.67 -3.93
C ALA A 84 -11.36 -13.33 -2.86
N THR A 85 -11.23 -13.83 -1.63
CA THR A 85 -12.14 -13.45 -0.54
C THR A 85 -11.88 -12.05 0.02
N THR A 86 -10.67 -11.49 -0.15
CA THR A 86 -10.47 -10.05 0.11
C THR A 86 -11.15 -9.20 -0.95
N ALA A 87 -11.34 -9.70 -2.18
CA ALA A 87 -12.16 -9.05 -3.20
C ALA A 87 -13.68 -9.17 -2.94
N ARG A 88 -14.12 -9.94 -1.94
CA ARG A 88 -15.50 -9.91 -1.43
C ARG A 88 -15.63 -8.77 -0.42
N PHE A 89 -15.45 -7.54 -0.89
CA PHE A 89 -15.95 -6.40 -0.14
C PHE A 89 -17.47 -6.40 -0.28
N SER A 90 -18.19 -6.80 0.78
CA SER A 90 -19.64 -6.67 0.82
C SER A 90 -19.97 -5.19 0.93
N PHE A 91 -20.43 -4.60 -0.16
CA PHE A 91 -21.10 -3.31 -0.17
C PHE A 91 -22.56 -3.62 0.21
N GLN A 92 -22.93 -3.32 1.46
CA GLN A 92 -24.34 -3.20 1.84
C GLN A 92 -24.89 -1.87 1.35
#